data_AF-F3CID6-F1
#
_entry.id   AF-F3CID6-F1
#
_cell.length_a   1.000
_cell.length_b   1.000
_cell.length_c   1.000
_cell.angle_alpha   90.00
_cell.angle_beta   90.00
_cell.angle_gamma   90.00
#
_symmetry.space_group_name_H-M   'P 1'
#
loop_
_entity.id
_entity.type
_entity.pdbx_description
1 polymer ?
#
loop_
_entity_poly.entity_id
_entity_poly.type
_entity_poly.pdbx_seq_one_letter_code
_entity_poly.pdbx_strand_id
1 'polypeptide(L)' 'MREAGVGPDVLVGICVERSVDMVIGLLAIIKAGGAYVPLDPD' A
#
# COMPACT_ATOMS: atom_id res chain seq x y z
N MET A 1 -8.42 2.29 4.64
CA MET A 1 -7.04 2.81 4.83
C MET A 1 -6.95 3.79 5.99
N ARG A 2 -7.65 4.92 6.00
CA ARG A 2 -7.61 5.86 7.15
C ARG A 2 -8.10 5.24 8.46
N GLU A 3 -9.19 4.48 8.42
CA GLU A 3 -9.69 3.71 9.58
C GLU A 3 -8.71 2.61 10.04
N ALA A 4 -7.81 2.18 9.15
CA ALA A 4 -6.74 1.24 9.46
C ALA A 4 -5.44 1.95 9.88
N GLY A 5 -5.48 3.27 10.12
CA GLY A 5 -4.32 4.05 10.55
C GLY A 5 -3.35 4.49 9.45
N VAL A 6 -3.68 4.30 8.17
CA VAL A 6 -2.85 4.76 7.05
C VAL A 6 -3.10 6.24 6.76
N GLY A 7 -2.03 7.02 6.72
CA GLY A 7 -2.04 8.46 6.46
C GLY A 7 -0.63 9.01 6.18
N PRO A 8 -0.45 10.35 6.22
CA PRO A 8 0.86 10.99 6.06
C PRO A 8 1.91 10.37 6.99
N ASP A 9 3.13 10.23 6.47
CA ASP A 9 4.29 9.65 7.17
C ASP A 9 4.14 8.17 7.59
N VAL A 10 3.10 7.47 7.12
CA VAL A 10 2.92 6.02 7.35
C VAL A 10 3.44 5.22 6.16
N LEU A 11 4.34 4.28 6.45
CA LEU A 11 4.83 3.28 5.51
C LEU A 11 3.96 2.02 5.55
N VAL A 12 3.46 1.59 4.39
CA VAL A 12 2.65 0.38 4.25
C VAL A 12 3.38 -0.64 3.38
N GLY A 13 3.69 -1.81 3.95
CA GLY A 13 4.27 -2.92 3.19
C GLY A 13 3.26 -3.50 2.18
N ILE A 14 3.70 -3.74 0.95
CA ILE A 14 2.91 -4.42 -0.08
C ILE A 14 3.64 -5.70 -0.50
N CYS A 15 3.05 -6.85 -0.19
CA CYS A 15 3.60 -8.19 -0.45
C CYS A 15 2.57 -9.00 -1.24
N VAL A 16 2.48 -8.71 -2.53
CA VAL A 16 1.60 -9.41 -3.47
C VAL A 16 2.32 -9.54 -4.79
N GLU A 17 2.01 -10.58 -5.56
CA GLU A 17 2.50 -10.70 -6.93
C GLU A 17 2.00 -9.54 -7.80
N ARG A 18 2.71 -9.29 -8.91
CA ARG A 18 2.33 -8.24 -9.86
C ARG A 18 0.98 -8.55 -10.50
N SER A 19 -0.05 -7.84 -10.07
CA SER A 19 -1.44 -8.06 -10.48
C SER A 19 -2.25 -6.75 -10.45
N VAL A 20 -3.52 -6.82 -10.84
CA VAL A 20 -4.44 -5.69 -10.68
C VAL A 20 -4.65 -5.34 -9.21
N ASP A 21 -4.66 -6.33 -8.32
CA ASP A 21 -4.82 -6.12 -6.88
C ASP A 21 -3.64 -5.33 -6.30
N MET A 22 -2.43 -5.54 -6.82
CA MET A 22 -1.26 -4.72 -6.47
C MET A 22 -1.50 -3.24 -6.80
N VAL A 23 -2.01 -2.95 -8.00
CA VAL A 23 -2.29 -1.57 -8.45
C VAL A 23 -3.38 -0.94 -7.59
N ILE A 24 -4.44 -1.70 -7.28
CA ILE A 24 -5.52 -1.25 -6.39
C ILE A 24 -4.97 -0.92 -5.00
N GLY A 25 -4.14 -1.80 -4.42
CA GLY A 25 -3.51 -1.58 -3.12
C GLY A 25 -2.63 -0.34 -3.09
N LEU A 26 -1.80 -0.16 -4.12
CA LEU A 26 -0.95 1.01 -4.27
C LEU A 26 -1.77 2.32 -4.33
N LEU A 27 -2.83 2.34 -5.16
CA LEU A 27 -3.71 3.50 -5.25
C LEU A 27 -4.44 3.77 -3.93
N ALA A 28 -4.83 2.74 -3.19
CA ALA A 28 -5.47 2.90 -1.89
C ALA A 28 -4.52 3.55 -0.86
N ILE A 29 -3.23 3.17 -0.86
CA ILE A 29 -2.19 3.76 0.00
C ILE A 29 -1.99 5.24 -0.35
N ILE A 30 -1.78 5.54 -1.64
CA ILE A 30 -1.55 6.92 -2.11
C ILE A 30 -2.78 7.80 -1.83
N LYS A 31 -4.01 7.30 -2.08
CA LYS A 31 -5.25 8.04 -1.77
C LYS A 31 -5.43 8.30 -0.28
N ALA A 32 -4.90 7.44 0.58
CA ALA A 32 -4.92 7.66 2.02
C ALA A 32 -3.89 8.71 2.48
N GLY A 33 -2.92 9.05 1.62
CA GLY A 33 -1.81 9.95 1.91
C GLY A 33 -0.58 9.25 2.50
N GLY A 34 -0.53 7.92 2.45
CA GLY A 34 0.62 7.14 2.90
C GLY A 34 1.61 6.84 1.79
N ALA A 35 2.71 6.19 2.15
CA ALA A 35 3.71 5.68 1.21
C ALA A 35 3.79 4.15 1.31
N TYR A 36 4.19 3.51 0.22
CA TYR A 36 4.28 2.05 0.15
C TYR A 36 5.74 1.57 0.18
N VAL A 37 5.96 0.36 0.70
CA VAL A 37 7.25 -0.33 0.68
C VAL A 37 7.05 -1.67 -0.03
N PRO A 38 7.67 -1.89 -1.21
CA PRO A 38 7.60 -3.18 -1.88
C PRO A 38 8.31 -4.24 -1.04
N LEU A 39 7.61 -5.35 -0.81
CA LEU A 39 8.16 -6.55 -0.20
C LEU A 39 8.15 -7.65 -1.26
N ASP A 40 9.22 -8.42 -1.29
CA ASP A 40 9.29 -9.59 -2.15
C ASP A 40 8.38 -10.69 -1.57
N PRO A 41 7.38 -11.19 -2.33
CA PRO A 41 6.55 -12.31 -1.88
C PRO A 41 7.24 -13.67 -2.00
N ASP A 42 8.40 -13.74 -2.67
CA ASP A 42 9.21 -14.97 -2.83
C ASP A 42 10.12 -15.28 -1.63
#